data_AF-A0AAN6YUR0-F1
#
_entry.id   AF-A0AAN6YUR0-F1
#
_cell.length_a   1.000
_cell.length_b   1.000
_cell.length_c   1.000
_cell.angle_alpha   90.00
_cell.angle_beta   90.00
_cell.angle_gamma   90.00
#
_symmetry.space_group_name_H-M   'P 1'
#
loop_
_entity.id
_entity.type
_entity.pdbx_description
1 polymer ?
#
loop_
_entity_poly.entity_id
_entity_poly.type
_entity_poly.pdbx_seq_one_letter_code
_entity_poly.pdbx_strand_id
1 'polypeptide(L)'
;MDSASQTPIESVGTPSFDASATPPATADTETRLPAQEDASNNQSKPPSTVPPPAAPPPVKIKKKRGPKPKPLELRAVAAKPLKRRERTYSREQKIRVLTFLIQHKVERTEAREIRRRMGSRDSDAVLKTDFSRYRDVTLQETSDFFKIPTSTIASWWNKRDDIMKNSTSTATK
;
A
#
# COMPACT_ATOMS: atom_id res chain seq x y z
N MET A 1 13.76 24.51 -63.93
CA MET A 1 13.05 25.08 -62.77
C MET A 1 13.74 24.53 -61.55
N ASP A 2 14.69 25.34 -61.13
CA ASP A 2 15.78 25.07 -60.23
C ASP A 2 15.38 25.16 -58.76
N SER A 3 16.34 24.75 -57.94
CA SER A 3 16.53 25.11 -56.52
C SER A 3 15.90 24.19 -55.49
N ALA A 4 16.74 23.21 -55.12
CA ALA A 4 16.86 22.74 -53.76
C ALA A 4 16.97 23.91 -52.76
N SER A 5 16.38 23.74 -51.58
CA SER A 5 16.71 24.56 -50.40
C SER A 5 16.80 23.64 -49.19
N GLN A 6 18.03 23.24 -48.91
CA GLN A 6 18.49 22.77 -47.60
C GLN A 6 18.28 23.88 -46.56
N THR A 7 17.69 23.54 -45.42
CA THR A 7 17.81 24.35 -44.21
C THR A 7 18.81 23.70 -43.25
N PRO A 8 19.72 24.49 -42.65
CA PRO A 8 20.78 23.99 -41.79
C PRO A 8 20.32 23.79 -40.33
N ILE A 9 20.85 22.71 -39.78
CA ILE A 9 21.21 22.45 -38.39
C ILE A 9 21.54 23.69 -37.54
N GLU A 10 20.79 23.93 -36.47
CA GLU A 10 21.28 24.70 -35.31
C GLU A 10 21.40 23.79 -34.08
N SER A 11 22.66 23.58 -33.72
CA SER A 11 23.15 22.98 -32.50
C SER A 11 23.05 24.00 -31.37
N VAL A 12 22.25 23.72 -30.33
CA VAL A 12 22.22 24.51 -29.11
C VAL A 12 22.48 23.62 -27.89
N GLY A 13 23.73 23.71 -27.42
CA GLY A 13 24.11 23.86 -26.02
C GLY A 13 23.59 22.82 -25.01
N THR A 14 24.43 21.84 -24.71
CA THR A 14 24.42 21.11 -23.43
C THR A 14 24.90 22.02 -22.30
N PRO A 15 24.10 22.32 -21.25
CA PRO A 15 24.64 22.85 -20.02
C PRO A 15 25.27 21.72 -19.19
N SER A 16 26.59 21.79 -19.07
CA SER A 16 27.38 21.05 -18.09
C SER A 16 27.06 21.59 -16.68
N PHE A 17 26.43 20.77 -15.85
CA PHE A 17 26.27 21.05 -14.42
C PHE A 17 27.22 20.14 -13.63
N ASP A 18 28.42 20.65 -13.42
CA ASP A 18 29.33 20.18 -12.38
C ASP A 18 28.96 20.92 -11.09
N ALA A 19 28.44 20.18 -10.11
CA ALA A 19 28.23 20.68 -8.76
C ALA A 19 28.35 19.52 -7.78
N SER A 20 29.61 19.16 -7.53
CA SER A 20 30.05 18.59 -6.26
C SER A 20 29.61 19.49 -5.11
N ALA A 21 28.72 19.02 -4.24
CA ALA A 21 28.46 19.63 -2.95
C ALA A 21 27.96 18.57 -1.96
N THR A 22 28.90 18.03 -1.20
CA THR A 22 28.68 17.36 0.09
C THR A 22 28.23 18.39 1.13
N PRO A 23 27.09 18.20 1.82
CA PRO A 23 26.89 18.82 3.12
C PRO A 23 27.22 17.84 4.27
N PRO A 24 27.80 18.34 5.36
CA PRO A 24 28.29 17.56 6.49
C PRO A 24 27.18 17.07 7.42
N ALA A 25 27.51 15.99 8.13
CA ALA A 25 26.81 15.50 9.30
C ALA A 25 26.58 16.62 10.33
N THR A 26 25.38 16.68 10.91
CA THR A 26 25.13 17.40 12.15
C THR A 26 24.23 16.53 13.03
N ALA A 27 24.73 16.35 14.24
CA ALA A 27 24.20 15.52 15.30
C ALA A 27 23.01 16.16 16.02
N ASP A 28 22.34 15.31 16.80
CA ASP A 28 21.70 15.60 18.08
C ASP A 28 20.71 16.77 18.17
N THR A 29 19.41 16.44 18.30
CA THR A 29 18.55 17.08 19.30
C THR A 29 17.51 16.07 19.77
N GLU A 30 17.84 15.45 20.91
CA GLU A 30 16.94 14.85 21.87
C GLU A 30 15.99 15.94 22.43
N THR A 31 14.68 15.82 22.19
CA THR A 31 13.66 16.50 23.00
C THR A 31 12.59 15.48 23.40
N ARG A 32 12.79 15.00 24.62
CA ARG A 32 11.91 14.22 25.48
C ARG A 32 10.90 15.16 26.17
N LEU A 33 9.75 14.57 26.56
CA LEU A 33 8.72 14.97 27.55
C LEU A 33 7.31 15.21 26.93
N PRO A 34 6.23 15.08 27.72
CA PRO A 34 5.76 13.85 28.38
C PRO A 34 4.28 13.56 28.03
N ALA A 35 3.80 12.43 28.55
CA ALA A 35 2.40 12.03 28.53
C ALA A 35 1.45 13.11 29.07
N GLN A 36 0.29 13.25 28.42
CA GLN A 36 -0.89 13.80 29.07
C GLN A 36 -2.09 12.89 28.78
N GLU A 37 -2.48 12.18 29.83
CA GLU A 37 -3.75 11.50 29.98
C GLU A 37 -4.79 12.57 30.32
N ASP A 38 -5.86 12.69 29.53
CA ASP A 38 -7.08 13.37 29.98
C ASP A 38 -8.28 12.48 29.69
N ALA A 39 -8.77 11.90 30.78
CA ALA A 39 -10.05 11.23 30.89
C ALA A 39 -11.15 12.28 31.14
N SER A 40 -12.19 12.31 30.31
CA SER A 40 -13.56 12.75 30.65
C SER A 40 -14.38 12.88 29.35
N ASN A 41 -15.44 12.11 29.14
CA ASN A 41 -16.77 12.19 29.76
C ASN A 41 -17.78 12.87 28.81
N ASN A 42 -18.78 12.10 28.36
CA ASN A 42 -20.21 12.46 28.27
C ASN A 42 -20.89 11.50 27.28
N GLN A 43 -21.63 10.50 27.76
CA GLN A 43 -23.07 10.59 28.00
C GLN A 43 -23.86 11.20 26.84
N SER A 44 -24.59 10.35 26.11
CA SER A 44 -26.01 10.56 25.83
C SER A 44 -26.63 9.24 25.33
N LYS A 45 -27.43 8.67 26.23
CA LYS A 45 -28.28 7.49 26.05
C LYS A 45 -29.67 7.97 25.61
N PRO A 46 -30.23 7.53 24.48
CA PRO A 46 -31.64 7.80 24.18
C PRO A 46 -32.60 6.82 24.88
N PRO A 47 -33.86 7.23 25.10
CA PRO A 47 -34.78 6.60 26.03
C PRO A 47 -35.49 5.34 25.50
N SER A 48 -35.92 4.59 26.52
CA SER A 48 -36.63 3.32 26.58
C SER A 48 -37.91 3.24 25.74
N THR A 49 -37.95 2.30 24.79
CA THR A 49 -39.20 1.75 24.23
C THR A 49 -39.70 0.63 25.13
N VAL A 50 -40.93 0.75 25.61
CA VAL A 50 -41.61 -0.23 26.48
C VAL A 50 -41.99 -1.48 25.67
N PRO A 51 -41.61 -2.71 26.10
CA PRO A 51 -42.06 -3.94 25.47
C PRO A 51 -43.39 -4.48 26.05
N PRO A 52 -44.16 -5.27 25.28
CA PRO A 52 -45.45 -5.86 25.67
C PRO A 52 -45.36 -6.98 26.74
N PRO A 53 -46.47 -7.33 27.42
CA PRO A 53 -46.51 -8.23 28.57
C PRO A 53 -46.15 -9.69 28.24
N ALA A 54 -45.43 -10.30 29.18
CA ALA A 54 -44.63 -11.51 29.02
C ALA A 54 -45.43 -12.82 28.96
N ALA A 55 -45.10 -13.65 27.96
CA ALA A 55 -45.33 -15.09 28.01
C ALA A 55 -44.41 -15.75 29.07
N PRO A 56 -44.86 -16.80 29.79
CA PRO A 56 -44.03 -17.46 30.78
C PRO A 56 -42.76 -18.04 30.14
N PRO A 57 -41.57 -17.83 30.74
CA PRO A 57 -40.33 -18.26 30.14
C PRO A 57 -40.23 -19.79 30.10
N PRO A 58 -39.75 -20.38 28.99
CA PRO A 58 -39.52 -21.82 28.93
C PRO A 58 -38.47 -22.22 29.96
N VAL A 59 -38.82 -23.21 30.79
CA VAL A 59 -37.97 -23.74 31.85
C VAL A 59 -36.70 -24.33 31.22
N LYS A 60 -35.56 -23.66 31.40
CA LYS A 60 -34.27 -24.07 30.83
C LYS A 60 -33.83 -25.38 31.47
N ILE A 61 -33.96 -26.49 30.74
CA ILE A 61 -33.45 -27.81 31.14
C ILE A 61 -31.92 -27.73 31.21
N LYS A 62 -31.36 -27.87 32.42
CA LYS A 62 -29.91 -27.87 32.64
C LYS A 62 -29.32 -29.16 32.05
N LYS A 63 -28.63 -29.04 30.91
CA LYS A 63 -27.83 -30.13 30.35
C LYS A 63 -26.75 -30.52 31.37
N LYS A 64 -26.60 -31.82 31.64
CA LYS A 64 -25.52 -32.33 32.48
C LYS A 64 -24.18 -31.87 31.89
N ARG A 65 -23.29 -31.34 32.72
CA ARG A 65 -21.98 -30.87 32.28
C ARG A 65 -21.23 -32.06 31.66
N GLY A 66 -20.69 -31.86 30.46
CA GLY A 66 -19.82 -32.85 29.84
C GLY A 66 -18.59 -33.16 30.71
N PRO A 67 -17.83 -34.21 30.37
CA PRO A 67 -16.59 -34.54 31.05
C PRO A 67 -15.70 -33.30 31.24
N LYS A 68 -15.09 -33.17 32.42
CA LYS A 68 -14.21 -32.03 32.72
C LYS A 68 -13.09 -32.00 31.66
N PRO A 69 -12.79 -30.82 31.06
CA PRO A 69 -11.68 -30.71 30.13
C PRO A 69 -10.39 -31.15 30.81
N LYS A 70 -9.55 -31.91 30.10
CA LYS A 70 -8.24 -32.35 30.60
C LYS A 70 -7.41 -31.13 31.02
N PRO A 71 -6.75 -31.16 32.20
CA PRO A 71 -5.90 -30.06 32.67
C PRO A 71 -4.79 -29.80 31.66
N LEU A 72 -4.33 -28.55 31.60
CA LEU A 72 -3.37 -28.08 30.61
C LEU A 72 -2.07 -28.92 30.61
N GLU A 73 -1.64 -29.36 31.80
CA GLU A 73 -0.46 -30.19 32.05
C GLU A 73 -0.54 -31.59 31.40
N LEU A 74 -1.76 -32.14 31.27
CA LEU A 74 -2.00 -33.45 30.62
C LEU A 74 -2.35 -33.33 29.14
N ARG A 75 -2.45 -32.09 28.61
CA ARG A 75 -2.56 -31.90 27.17
C ARG A 75 -1.15 -31.99 26.60
N ALA A 76 -0.83 -33.14 26.00
CA ALA A 76 0.35 -33.28 25.14
C ALA A 76 0.18 -32.39 23.90
N VAL A 77 0.47 -31.10 24.05
CA VAL A 77 0.50 -30.15 22.94
C VAL A 77 1.96 -29.84 22.66
N ALA A 78 2.62 -30.75 21.93
CA ALA A 78 3.78 -30.35 21.17
C ALA A 78 3.28 -29.35 20.12
N ALA A 79 3.30 -28.06 20.45
CA ALA A 79 2.95 -27.00 19.52
C ALA A 79 3.94 -27.10 18.35
N LYS A 80 3.47 -27.61 17.21
CA LYS A 80 4.29 -27.67 16.00
C LYS A 80 4.79 -26.25 15.74
N PRO A 81 6.11 -26.04 15.57
CA PRO A 81 6.65 -24.72 15.27
C PRO A 81 5.90 -24.14 14.07
N LEU A 82 5.37 -22.92 14.22
CA LEU A 82 4.62 -22.26 13.16
C LEU A 82 5.58 -21.96 12.01
N LYS A 83 5.58 -22.81 10.99
CA LYS A 83 6.35 -22.56 9.77
C LYS A 83 5.68 -21.44 8.99
N ARG A 84 6.41 -20.35 8.77
CA ARG A 84 5.97 -19.26 7.88
C ARG A 84 5.79 -19.83 6.48
N ARG A 85 4.65 -19.57 5.84
CA ARG A 85 4.43 -19.94 4.43
C ARG A 85 5.36 -19.09 3.56
N GLU A 86 6.41 -19.70 3.03
CA GLU A 86 7.27 -19.05 2.04
C GLU A 86 6.45 -18.82 0.75
N ARG A 87 6.53 -17.59 0.24
CA ARG A 87 5.86 -17.19 -1.00
C ARG A 87 6.94 -16.93 -2.04
N THR A 88 7.08 -17.83 -3.00
CA THR A 88 7.92 -17.64 -4.17
C THR A 88 7.05 -17.15 -5.33
N TYR A 89 7.41 -16.00 -5.90
CA TYR A 89 6.70 -15.42 -7.04
C TYR A 89 7.45 -15.72 -8.32
N SER A 90 6.75 -16.27 -9.31
CA SER A 90 7.34 -16.57 -10.62
C SER A 90 7.81 -15.29 -11.29
N ARG A 91 8.79 -15.41 -12.18
CA ARG A 91 9.31 -14.27 -12.92
C ARG A 91 8.23 -13.59 -13.77
N GLU A 92 7.41 -14.37 -14.46
CA GLU A 92 6.27 -13.85 -15.23
C GLU A 92 5.30 -13.05 -14.37
N GLN A 93 5.04 -13.50 -13.14
CA GLN A 93 4.17 -12.77 -12.22
C GLN A 93 4.78 -11.43 -11.84
N LYS A 94 6.09 -11.36 -11.60
CA LYS A 94 6.78 -10.09 -11.36
C LYS A 94 6.66 -9.15 -12.55
N ILE A 95 6.85 -9.66 -13.77
CA ILE A 95 6.72 -8.87 -15.00
C ILE A 95 5.29 -8.34 -15.12
N ARG A 96 4.27 -9.18 -14.96
CA ARG A 96 2.85 -8.75 -15.04
C ARG A 96 2.56 -7.62 -14.06
N VAL A 97 3.05 -7.72 -12.83
CA VAL A 97 2.88 -6.69 -11.79
C VAL A 97 3.58 -5.39 -12.18
N LEU A 98 4.82 -5.46 -12.67
CA LEU A 98 5.58 -4.28 -13.07
C LEU A 98 4.97 -3.60 -14.32
N THR A 99 4.55 -4.38 -15.30
CA THR A 99 3.86 -3.89 -16.49
C THR A 99 2.54 -3.21 -16.13
N PHE A 100 1.78 -3.79 -15.19
CA PHE A 100 0.55 -3.18 -14.67
C PHE A 100 0.81 -1.80 -14.05
N LEU A 101 1.83 -1.67 -13.20
CA LEU A 101 2.18 -0.38 -12.60
C LEU A 101 2.53 0.71 -13.64
N ILE A 102 3.16 0.34 -14.76
CA ILE A 102 3.58 1.29 -15.79
C ILE A 102 2.41 1.69 -16.70
N GLN A 103 1.65 0.69 -17.17
CA GLN A 103 0.66 0.86 -18.22
C GLN A 103 -0.72 1.24 -17.68
N HIS A 104 -1.08 0.76 -16.49
CA HIS A 104 -2.42 0.96 -15.97
C HIS A 104 -2.56 2.34 -15.34
N LYS A 105 -3.67 3.02 -15.67
CA LYS A 105 -4.03 4.34 -15.15
C LYS A 105 -5.37 4.25 -14.43
N VAL A 106 -5.52 4.94 -13.30
CA VAL A 106 -6.72 4.91 -12.43
C VAL A 106 -7.38 6.28 -12.45
N GLU A 107 -8.71 6.33 -12.51
CA GLU A 107 -9.45 7.59 -12.40
C GLU A 107 -9.26 8.23 -11.03
N ARG A 108 -8.99 9.53 -11.02
CA ARG A 108 -9.01 10.35 -9.80
C ARG A 108 -10.46 10.52 -9.39
N THR A 109 -10.82 9.94 -8.26
CA THR A 109 -12.12 10.16 -7.64
C THR A 109 -12.17 11.54 -6.99
N GLU A 110 -13.31 12.24 -7.11
CA GLU A 110 -13.50 13.59 -6.53
C GLU A 110 -13.20 13.62 -5.02
N ALA A 111 -13.59 12.56 -4.30
CA ALA A 111 -13.33 12.44 -2.86
C ALA A 111 -11.84 12.54 -2.50
N ARG A 112 -10.94 12.11 -3.41
CA ARG A 112 -9.50 12.21 -3.22
C ARG A 112 -8.98 13.60 -3.57
N GLU A 113 -9.52 14.22 -4.61
CA GLU A 113 -9.19 15.59 -5.00
C GLU A 113 -9.60 16.59 -3.90
N ILE A 114 -10.76 16.38 -3.27
CA ILE A 114 -11.22 17.18 -2.13
C ILE A 114 -10.22 17.09 -0.96
N ARG A 115 -9.71 15.89 -0.64
CA ARG A 115 -8.68 15.73 0.41
C ARG A 115 -7.37 16.44 0.07
N ARG A 116 -6.98 16.50 -1.20
CA ARG A 116 -5.81 17.27 -1.64
C ARG A 116 -5.99 18.77 -1.43
N ARG A 117 -7.16 19.31 -1.77
CA ARG A 117 -7.47 20.73 -1.53
C ARG A 117 -7.38 21.10 -0.05
N MET A 118 -7.63 20.16 0.86
CA MET A 118 -7.52 20.36 2.32
C MET A 118 -6.10 20.15 2.88
N GLY A 119 -5.06 20.16 2.04
CA GLY A 119 -3.66 20.15 2.50
C GLY A 119 -3.11 18.76 2.85
N SER A 120 -3.80 17.68 2.46
CA SER A 120 -3.24 16.32 2.60
C SER A 120 -2.05 16.15 1.66
N ARG A 121 -0.86 16.00 2.22
CA ARG A 121 0.44 15.91 1.54
C ARG A 121 0.65 14.54 0.87
N ASP A 122 -0.25 14.17 -0.05
CA ASP A 122 -0.02 13.05 -0.97
C ASP A 122 0.83 13.58 -2.14
N SER A 123 2.13 13.34 -2.10
CA SER A 123 3.10 13.73 -3.12
C SER A 123 2.96 12.91 -4.42
N ASP A 124 1.93 13.18 -5.24
CA ASP A 124 2.00 12.89 -6.68
C ASP A 124 2.30 14.19 -7.41
N ALA A 125 3.59 14.45 -7.67
CA ALA A 125 4.02 15.64 -8.39
C ALA A 125 3.72 15.51 -9.90
N VAL A 126 2.76 16.31 -10.35
CA VAL A 126 2.75 17.11 -11.60
C VAL A 126 3.08 16.39 -12.92
N LEU A 127 2.03 16.06 -13.67
CA LEU A 127 1.97 16.23 -15.13
C LEU A 127 0.67 16.96 -15.46
N LYS A 128 0.80 18.15 -16.05
CA LYS A 128 -0.24 19.18 -16.14
C LYS A 128 -0.60 19.39 -17.61
N THR A 129 -1.50 18.56 -18.11
CA THR A 129 -2.37 18.71 -19.29
C THR A 129 -3.51 17.70 -19.13
N ASP A 130 -4.51 17.68 -20.01
CA ASP A 130 -5.84 17.06 -19.87
C ASP A 130 -5.91 15.56 -19.45
N PHE A 131 -4.77 14.90 -19.25
CA PHE A 131 -4.56 13.68 -18.45
C PHE A 131 -4.88 13.83 -16.95
N SER A 132 -5.31 14.99 -16.47
CA SER A 132 -5.60 15.25 -15.05
C SER A 132 -6.66 14.32 -14.43
N ARG A 133 -7.51 13.67 -15.23
CA ARG A 133 -8.49 12.71 -14.73
C ARG A 133 -7.86 11.40 -14.29
N TYR A 134 -6.73 11.00 -14.86
CA TYR A 134 -6.11 9.72 -14.57
C TYR A 134 -4.81 9.89 -13.79
N ARG A 135 -4.51 8.92 -12.94
CA ARG A 135 -3.28 8.85 -12.16
C ARG A 135 -2.62 7.49 -12.31
N ASP A 136 -1.35 7.42 -11.98
CA ASP A 136 -0.64 6.15 -11.95
C ASP A 136 -1.17 5.26 -10.82
N VAL A 137 -1.18 3.95 -11.08
CA VAL A 137 -1.53 2.97 -10.05
C VAL A 137 -0.52 3.04 -8.92
N THR A 138 -1.02 3.10 -7.71
CA THR A 138 -0.19 3.06 -6.50
C THR A 138 0.24 1.63 -6.15
N LEU A 139 1.33 1.50 -5.41
CA LEU A 139 1.78 0.19 -4.90
C LEU A 139 0.71 -0.51 -4.07
N GLN A 140 -0.09 0.26 -3.31
CA GLN A 140 -1.19 -0.26 -2.50
C GLN A 140 -2.29 -0.88 -3.36
N GLU A 141 -2.77 -0.17 -4.39
CA GLU A 141 -3.78 -0.70 -5.32
C GLU A 141 -3.28 -1.97 -6.04
N THR A 142 -2.01 -1.99 -6.42
CA THR A 142 -1.39 -3.17 -7.04
C THR A 142 -1.32 -4.34 -6.06
N SER A 143 -0.96 -4.07 -4.80
CA SER A 143 -0.98 -5.06 -3.72
C SER A 143 -2.38 -5.65 -3.55
N ASP A 144 -3.40 -4.80 -3.54
CA ASP A 144 -4.79 -5.20 -3.36
C ASP A 144 -5.31 -6.00 -4.57
N PHE A 145 -4.88 -5.66 -5.78
CA PHE A 145 -5.25 -6.38 -7.01
C PHE A 145 -4.58 -7.76 -7.11
N PHE A 146 -3.25 -7.84 -6.95
CA PHE A 146 -2.49 -9.09 -7.11
C PHE A 146 -2.39 -9.94 -5.83
N LYS A 147 -2.85 -9.42 -4.68
CA LYS A 147 -2.72 -10.04 -3.34
C LYS A 147 -1.24 -10.30 -2.96
N ILE A 148 -0.37 -9.36 -3.30
CA ILE A 148 1.07 -9.40 -3.03
C ILE A 148 1.41 -8.27 -2.07
N PRO A 149 2.19 -8.49 -1.00
CA PRO A 149 2.55 -7.42 -0.07
C PRO A 149 3.20 -6.22 -0.77
N THR A 150 2.82 -5.00 -0.37
CA THR A 150 3.38 -3.75 -0.90
C THR A 150 4.89 -3.69 -0.82
N SER A 151 5.50 -4.15 0.28
CA SER A 151 6.96 -4.20 0.45
C SER A 151 7.66 -5.07 -0.60
N THR A 152 7.03 -6.20 -0.97
CA THR A 152 7.54 -7.09 -2.02
C THR A 152 7.49 -6.38 -3.38
N ILE A 153 6.39 -5.70 -3.68
CA ILE A 153 6.22 -4.96 -4.94
C ILE A 153 7.24 -3.81 -5.01
N ALA A 154 7.43 -3.08 -3.91
CA ALA A 154 8.42 -2.00 -3.82
C ALA A 154 9.85 -2.52 -4.11
N SER A 155 10.22 -3.67 -3.54
CA SER A 155 11.51 -4.30 -3.82
C SER A 155 11.69 -4.67 -5.30
N TRP A 156 10.64 -5.16 -5.96
CA TRP A 156 10.69 -5.44 -7.40
C TRP A 156 10.73 -4.17 -8.25
N TRP A 157 10.03 -3.12 -7.84
CA TRP A 157 10.05 -1.84 -8.53
C TRP A 157 11.45 -1.23 -8.57
N ASN A 158 12.19 -1.31 -7.46
CA ASN A 158 13.58 -0.87 -7.40
C ASN A 158 14.52 -1.69 -8.29
N LYS A 159 14.16 -2.94 -8.59
CA LYS A 159 14.92 -3.88 -9.45
C LYS A 159 14.24 -4.12 -10.80
N ARG A 160 13.36 -3.21 -11.22
CA ARG A 160 12.47 -3.43 -12.37
C ARG A 160 13.26 -3.63 -13.66
N ASP A 161 14.32 -2.86 -13.85
CA ASP A 161 15.11 -2.89 -15.08
C ASP A 161 15.81 -4.25 -15.22
N ASP A 162 16.31 -4.82 -14.13
CA ASP A 162 16.92 -6.17 -14.14
C ASP A 162 15.89 -7.27 -14.39
N ILE A 163 14.70 -7.14 -13.81
CA ILE A 163 13.58 -8.10 -13.99
C ILE A 163 12.99 -8.01 -15.41
N MET A 164 13.06 -6.84 -16.05
CA MET A 164 12.58 -6.64 -17.42
C MET A 164 13.64 -7.01 -18.47
N LYS A 165 14.92 -6.67 -18.28
CA LYS A 165 15.99 -6.96 -19.25
C LYS A 165 16.18 -8.46 -19.51
N ASN A 166 15.99 -9.30 -18.49
CA ASN A 166 16.13 -10.76 -18.66
C ASN A 166 14.90 -11.43 -19.32
N SER A 167 13.89 -10.70 -19.83
CA SER A 167 12.78 -11.33 -20.59
C SER A 167 13.09 -11.39 -22.07
N THR A 168 13.86 -10.43 -22.58
CA THR A 168 14.17 -10.34 -24.00
C THR A 168 15.19 -11.39 -24.43
N SER A 169 16.00 -11.92 -23.50
CA SER A 169 17.03 -12.93 -23.81
C SER A 169 16.48 -14.35 -23.95
N THR A 170 15.24 -14.65 -23.53
CA THR A 170 14.65 -16.00 -23.62
C THR A 170 13.81 -16.23 -24.88
N ALA A 171 13.63 -15.20 -25.74
CA ALA A 171 12.83 -15.30 -26.97
C ALA A 171 13.65 -15.64 -28.23
N THR A 172 14.92 -16.04 -28.08
CA THR A 172 15.80 -16.44 -29.19
C THR A 172 16.23 -17.90 -29.00
N LYS A 173 15.33 -18.84 -29.28
CA LYS A 173 15.70 -20.24 -29.47
C LYS A 173 14.69 -20.97 -30.34
#